data_AF-A0A969AAF8-F1
#
_entry.id   AF-A0A969AAF8-F1
#
_cell.length_a   1.000
_cell.length_b   1.000
_cell.length_c   1.000
_cell.angle_alpha   90.00
_cell.angle_beta   90.00
_cell.angle_gamma   90.00
#
_symmetry.space_group_name_H-M   'P 1'
#
loop_
_entity.id
_entity.type
_entity.pdbx_description
1 polymer ?
#
loop_
_entity_poly.entity_id
_entity_poly.type
_entity_poly.pdbx_seq_one_letter_code
_entity_poly.pdbx_strand_id
1 'polypeptide(L)'
;MIDPISLTLIFFAGAAASAAVASFWKDIKAWAAQAIGYIIDTIDWAVEVTSDAYAYVVKEGTRIYKRSEVFVRNLITGATRTQYRREEISRYDIPDEAREDLDRKGKLLAAQYSIS
;
A
#
# COMPACT_ATOMS: atom_id res chain seq x y z
N MET A 1 -21.30 -21.62 28.38
CA MET A 1 -20.22 -22.41 27.75
C MET A 1 -20.28 -22.15 26.26
N ILE A 2 -19.21 -21.63 25.66
CA ILE A 2 -19.10 -21.53 24.21
C ILE A 2 -18.90 -22.96 23.70
N ASP A 3 -19.78 -23.43 22.81
CA ASP A 3 -19.73 -24.77 22.25
C ASP A 3 -18.41 -25.00 21.48
N PRO A 4 -17.76 -26.17 21.57
CA PRO A 4 -16.52 -26.47 20.84
C PRO A 4 -16.63 -26.27 19.33
N ILE A 5 -17.83 -26.39 18.73
CA ILE A 5 -18.06 -26.08 17.32
C ILE A 5 -17.94 -24.56 17.07
N SER A 6 -18.48 -23.74 17.97
CA SER A 6 -18.39 -22.28 17.90
C SER A 6 -16.95 -21.79 18.08
N LEU A 7 -16.17 -22.43 18.96
CA LEU A 7 -14.75 -22.11 19.16
C LEU A 7 -13.91 -22.45 17.93
N THR A 8 -14.23 -23.56 17.27
CA THR A 8 -13.59 -24.01 16.03
C THR A 8 -13.90 -23.06 14.88
N LEU A 9 -15.16 -22.65 14.70
CA LEU A 9 -15.57 -21.66 13.69
C LEU A 9 -14.89 -20.30 13.88
N ILE A 10 -14.76 -19.81 15.12
CA ILE A 10 -14.06 -18.56 15.42
C ILE A 10 -12.57 -18.68 15.10
N PHE A 11 -11.94 -19.82 15.42
CA PHE A 11 -10.53 -20.06 15.15
C PHE A 11 -10.24 -20.18 13.65
N PHE A 12 -11.07 -20.90 12.91
CA PHE A 12 -10.95 -21.02 11.45
C PHE A 12 -11.29 -19.71 10.72
N ALA A 13 -12.28 -18.94 11.19
CA ALA A 13 -12.58 -17.62 10.64
C ALA A 13 -11.43 -16.64 10.85
N GLY A 14 -10.84 -16.59 12.05
CA GLY A 14 -9.68 -15.74 12.35
C GLY A 14 -8.40 -16.17 11.61
N ALA A 15 -8.18 -17.48 11.45
CA ALA A 15 -7.05 -18.00 10.68
C ALA A 15 -7.19 -17.74 9.17
N ALA A 16 -8.40 -17.87 8.62
CA ALA A 16 -8.67 -17.58 7.22
C ALA A 16 -8.53 -16.08 6.91
N ALA A 17 -9.04 -15.21 7.77
CA ALA A 17 -8.95 -13.77 7.58
C ALA A 17 -7.49 -13.26 7.68
N SER A 18 -6.74 -13.74 8.67
CA SER A 18 -5.30 -13.41 8.79
C SER A 18 -4.46 -13.94 7.61
N ALA A 19 -4.77 -15.14 7.09
CA ALA A 19 -4.12 -15.67 5.89
C ALA A 19 -4.44 -14.84 4.64
N ALA A 20 -5.69 -14.40 4.47
CA ALA A 20 -6.11 -13.54 3.36
C ALA A 20 -5.41 -12.18 3.40
N VAL A 21 -5.32 -11.55 4.58
CA VAL A 21 -4.60 -10.28 4.78
C VAL A 21 -3.09 -10.45 4.50
N ALA A 22 -2.49 -11.54 4.96
CA ALA A 22 -1.08 -11.81 4.70
C ALA A 22 -0.80 -12.02 3.21
N SER A 23 -1.67 -12.76 2.51
CA SER A 23 -1.56 -12.97 1.06
C SER A 23 -1.71 -11.65 0.30
N PHE A 24 -2.73 -10.86 0.65
CA PHE A 24 -2.96 -9.55 0.05
C PHE A 24 -1.74 -8.62 0.22
N TRP A 25 -1.13 -8.59 1.40
CA TRP A 25 0.08 -7.80 1.63
C TRP A 25 1.30 -8.33 0.88
N LYS A 26 1.39 -9.65 0.69
CA LYS A 26 2.45 -10.25 -0.13
C LYS A 26 2.36 -9.79 -1.58
N ASP A 27 1.15 -9.74 -2.13
CA ASP A 27 0.90 -9.29 -3.50
C ASP A 27 1.21 -7.81 -3.68
N ILE A 28 0.83 -6.95 -2.72
CA ILE A 28 1.20 -5.53 -2.74
C ILE A 28 2.72 -5.36 -2.70
N LYS A 29 3.43 -6.11 -1.85
CA LYS A 29 4.90 -6.02 -1.76
C LYS A 29 5.58 -6.47 -3.06
N ALA A 30 5.10 -7.55 -3.66
CA ALA A 30 5.64 -8.06 -4.93
C ALA A 30 5.44 -7.05 -6.06
N TRP A 31 4.23 -6.49 -6.18
CA TRP A 31 3.96 -5.42 -7.12
C TRP A 31 4.82 -4.18 -6.84
N ALA A 32 4.93 -3.76 -5.58
CA ALA A 32 5.68 -2.57 -5.20
C ALA A 32 7.16 -2.71 -5.55
N ALA A 33 7.75 -3.89 -5.34
CA ALA A 33 9.13 -4.16 -5.74
C ALA A 33 9.34 -3.97 -7.25
N GLN A 34 8.40 -4.46 -8.07
CA GLN A 34 8.45 -4.24 -9.53
C GLN A 34 8.26 -2.77 -9.89
N ALA A 35 7.26 -2.11 -9.30
CA ALA A 35 6.96 -0.71 -9.56
C ALA A 35 8.12 0.23 -9.17
N ILE A 36 8.76 -0.03 -8.03
CA ILE A 36 9.96 0.67 -7.57
C ILE A 36 11.13 0.38 -8.50
N GLY A 37 11.32 -0.87 -8.93
CA GLY A 37 12.35 -1.23 -9.92
C GLY A 37 12.20 -0.43 -11.21
N TYR A 38 10.99 -0.35 -11.77
CA TYR A 38 10.72 0.47 -12.94
C TYR A 38 10.94 1.96 -12.72
N ILE A 39 10.67 2.48 -11.51
CA ILE A 39 10.99 3.87 -11.18
C ILE A 39 12.50 4.06 -11.14
N ILE A 40 13.22 3.18 -10.45
CA ILE A 40 14.68 3.19 -10.32
C ILE A 40 15.37 3.11 -11.68
N ASP A 41 14.87 2.28 -12.60
CA ASP A 41 15.44 2.14 -13.95
C ASP A 41 15.33 3.43 -14.77
N THR A 42 14.41 4.34 -14.42
CA THR A 42 14.27 5.64 -15.08
C THR A 42 15.18 6.73 -14.49
N ILE A 43 15.93 6.41 -13.44
CA ILE A 43 16.75 7.38 -12.70
C ILE A 43 18.16 7.35 -13.23
N ASP A 44 18.69 8.54 -13.49
CA ASP A 44 20.09 8.71 -13.86
C ASP A 44 20.95 8.75 -12.60
N TRP A 45 21.47 7.59 -12.20
CA TRP A 45 22.32 7.41 -11.02
C TRP A 45 23.61 8.24 -11.05
N ALA A 46 24.01 8.80 -12.21
CA ALA A 46 25.16 9.68 -12.29
C ALA A 46 24.90 11.07 -11.68
N VAL A 47 23.64 11.53 -11.67
CA VAL A 47 23.27 12.90 -11.26
C VAL A 47 22.02 12.99 -10.36
N GLU A 48 21.35 11.87 -10.11
CA GLU A 48 20.15 11.79 -9.28
C GLU A 48 20.33 10.79 -8.12
N VAL A 49 19.71 11.10 -6.98
CA VAL A 49 19.64 10.21 -5.80
C VAL A 49 18.20 9.94 -5.41
N THR A 50 17.93 8.72 -4.96
CA THR A 50 16.63 8.28 -4.45
C THR A 50 16.57 8.30 -2.94
N SER A 51 15.46 8.77 -2.38
CA SER A 51 15.11 8.55 -0.97
C SER A 51 14.54 7.15 -0.74
N ASP A 52 14.12 6.89 0.49
CA ASP A 52 13.24 5.77 0.84
C ASP A 52 12.04 5.69 -0.12
N ALA A 53 11.70 4.46 -0.49
CA ALA A 53 10.56 4.13 -1.32
C ALA A 53 9.39 3.69 -0.43
N TYR A 54 8.22 4.27 -0.67
CA TYR A 54 7.00 3.97 0.08
C TYR A 54 6.02 3.21 -0.79
N ALA A 55 5.41 2.16 -0.24
CA ALA A 55 4.34 1.43 -0.89
C ALA A 55 3.15 1.33 0.05
N TYR A 56 2.00 1.79 -0.41
CA TYR A 56 0.79 1.85 0.40
C TYR A 56 -0.45 1.77 -0.49
N VAL A 57 -1.59 1.60 0.15
CA VAL A 57 -2.87 1.55 -0.54
C VAL A 57 -3.64 2.84 -0.25
N VAL A 58 -4.20 3.44 -1.30
CA VAL A 58 -4.94 4.70 -1.24
C VAL A 58 -6.37 4.45 -1.68
N LYS A 59 -7.31 5.03 -0.96
CA LYS A 59 -8.72 5.05 -1.35
C LYS A 59 -9.06 6.45 -1.87
N GLU A 60 -9.48 6.53 -3.13
CA GLU A 60 -10.01 7.77 -3.72
C GLU A 60 -11.48 7.52 -4.09
N GLY A 61 -12.39 8.04 -3.26
CA GLY A 61 -13.83 7.80 -3.40
C GLY A 61 -14.19 6.32 -3.26
N THR A 62 -14.72 5.74 -4.33
CA THR A 62 -15.08 4.31 -4.37
C THR A 62 -13.93 3.40 -4.78
N ARG A 63 -12.88 3.96 -5.40
CA ARG A 63 -11.76 3.20 -5.97
C ARG A 63 -10.61 3.08 -4.99
N ILE A 64 -9.88 1.97 -5.09
CA ILE A 64 -8.74 1.67 -4.25
C ILE A 64 -7.55 1.41 -5.16
N TYR A 65 -6.40 1.97 -4.82
CA TYR A 65 -5.18 1.88 -5.60
C TYR A 65 -4.03 1.40 -4.72
N LYS A 66 -3.21 0.49 -5.23
CA LYS A 66 -1.84 0.33 -4.71
C LYS A 66 -0.99 1.44 -5.33
N ARG A 67 -0.25 2.16 -4.49
CA ARG A 67 0.59 3.30 -4.88
C ARG A 67 2.00 3.08 -4.34
N SER A 68 2.99 3.24 -5.22
CA SER A 68 4.40 3.25 -4.86
C SER A 68 4.98 4.61 -5.18
N GLU A 69 5.73 5.20 -4.26
CA GLU A 69 6.32 6.52 -4.41
C GLU A 69 7.80 6.48 -4.04
N VAL A 70 8.59 7.18 -4.85
CA VAL A 70 10.03 7.38 -4.64
C VAL A 70 10.33 8.86 -4.84
N PHE A 71 11.01 9.48 -3.89
CA PHE A 71 11.50 10.84 -4.09
C PHE A 71 12.87 10.79 -4.73
N VAL A 72 13.02 11.55 -5.81
CA VAL A 72 14.26 11.63 -6.57
C VAL A 72 14.75 13.07 -6.47
N ARG A 73 15.99 13.25 -6.06
CA ARG A 73 16.65 14.55 -6.01
C ARG A 73 17.78 14.59 -7.03
N ASN A 74 17.77 15.60 -7.88
CA ASN A 74 18.90 15.91 -8.74
C ASN A 74 20.01 16.58 -7.92
N LEU A 75 21.23 16.06 -7.97
CA LEU A 75 22.38 16.55 -7.22
C LEU A 75 22.97 17.84 -7.80
N ILE A 76 22.78 18.09 -9.10
CA ILE A 76 23.32 19.26 -9.78
C ILE A 76 22.40 20.48 -9.58
N THR A 77 21.09 20.31 -9.78
CA THR A 77 20.12 21.40 -9.70
C THR A 77 19.48 21.54 -8.32
N GLY A 78 19.61 20.52 -7.46
CA GLY A 78 18.93 20.45 -6.17
C GLY A 78 17.42 20.19 -6.26
N ALA A 79 16.86 20.06 -7.47
CA ALA A 79 15.44 19.86 -7.68
C ALA A 79 15.01 18.47 -7.17
N THR A 80 13.92 18.44 -6.40
CA THR A 80 13.28 17.19 -5.95
C THR A 80 12.02 16.95 -6.77
N ARG A 81 11.86 15.74 -7.30
CA ARG A 81 10.64 15.27 -7.96
C ARG A 81 10.14 13.98 -7.32
N THR A 82 8.83 13.79 -7.29
CA THR A 82 8.21 12.55 -6.83
C THR A 82 7.86 11.70 -8.03
N GLN A 83 8.47 10.52 -8.13
CA GLN A 83 8.08 9.50 -9.09
C GLN A 83 7.12 8.54 -8.40
N TYR A 84 5.97 8.31 -9.02
CA TYR A 84 4.98 7.39 -8.47
C TYR A 84 4.37 6.49 -9.54
N ARG A 85 3.96 5.30 -9.11
CA ARG A 85 3.17 4.36 -9.91
C ARG A 85 1.93 3.99 -9.11
N ARG A 86 0.81 3.86 -9.81
CA ARG A 86 -0.47 3.45 -9.23
C ARG A 86 -1.13 2.40 -10.09
N GLU A 87 -1.79 1.46 -9.44
CA GLU A 87 -2.61 0.45 -10.09
C GLU A 87 -3.90 0.26 -9.29
N GLU A 88 -5.03 0.24 -9.99
CA GLU A 88 -6.34 0.07 -9.37
C GLU A 88 -6.50 -1.37 -8.89
N ILE A 89 -6.99 -1.52 -7.67
CA ILE A 89 -7.31 -2.81 -7.05
C ILE A 89 -8.84 -2.90 -6.99
N SER A 90 -9.39 -4.03 -7.44
CA SER A 90 -10.81 -4.30 -7.27
C SER A 90 -11.14 -4.34 -5.78
N ARG A 91 -12.26 -3.73 -5.38
CA ARG A 91 -12.74 -3.79 -3.98
C ARG A 91 -12.99 -5.21 -3.49
N TYR A 92 -13.28 -6.13 -4.39
CA TYR A 92 -13.54 -7.54 -4.07
C TYR A 92 -12.26 -8.31 -3.76
N ASP A 93 -11.09 -7.82 -4.20
CA ASP A 93 -9.80 -8.46 -3.98
C ASP A 93 -9.17 -8.03 -2.64
N ILE A 94 -9.84 -7.14 -1.90
CA ILE A 94 -9.36 -6.61 -0.62
C ILE A 94 -10.11 -7.29 0.52
N PRO A 95 -9.42 -8.00 1.42
CA PRO A 95 -10.03 -8.60 2.61
C PRO A 95 -10.76 -7.54 3.45
N ASP A 96 -11.92 -7.89 4.03
CA ASP A 96 -12.75 -6.93 4.79
C ASP A 96 -11.98 -6.26 5.95
N GLU A 97 -11.13 -7.02 6.65
CA GLU A 97 -10.25 -6.48 7.71
C GLU A 97 -9.27 -5.43 7.18
N ALA A 98 -8.72 -5.64 5.97
CA ALA A 98 -7.86 -4.66 5.32
C ALA A 98 -8.68 -3.44 4.87
N ARG A 99 -9.93 -3.62 4.41
CA ARG A 99 -10.81 -2.48 4.07
C ARG A 99 -11.08 -1.58 5.26
N GLU A 100 -11.31 -2.14 6.45
CA GLU A 100 -11.48 -1.35 7.68
C GLU A 100 -10.21 -0.59 8.09
N ASP A 101 -9.03 -1.22 7.98
CA ASP A 101 -7.75 -0.55 8.26
C ASP A 101 -7.48 0.57 7.24
N LEU A 102 -7.79 0.34 5.96
CA LEU A 102 -7.65 1.33 4.89
C LEU A 102 -8.61 2.50 5.06
N ASP A 103 -9.86 2.25 5.46
CA ASP A 103 -10.83 3.31 5.73
C ASP A 103 -10.42 4.15 6.95
N ARG A 104 -9.79 3.52 7.95
CA ARG A 104 -9.23 4.21 9.12
C ARG A 104 -8.01 5.06 8.75
N LYS A 105 -7.04 4.51 8.04
CA LYS A 105 -5.83 5.23 7.59
C LYS A 105 -6.13 6.31 6.56
N GLY A 106 -7.06 6.07 5.65
CA GLY A 106 -7.51 7.08 4.68
C GLY A 106 -8.10 8.32 5.36
N LYS A 107 -8.87 8.15 6.44
CA LYS A 107 -9.37 9.27 7.25
C LYS A 107 -8.24 10.05 7.94
N LEU A 108 -7.22 9.35 8.45
CA LEU A 108 -6.06 9.97 9.10
C LEU A 108 -5.22 10.78 8.11
N LEU A 109 -4.94 10.22 6.93
CA LEU A 109 -4.19 10.92 5.88
C LEU A 109 -4.96 12.11 5.32
N ALA A 110 -6.27 11.97 5.05
CA ALA A 110 -7.12 13.09 4.62
C ALA A 110 -7.13 14.23 5.66
N ALA A 111 -7.16 13.90 6.95
CA ALA A 111 -7.05 14.89 8.02
C ALA A 111 -5.67 15.57 8.04
N GLN A 112 -4.59 14.81 7.81
CA GLN A 112 -3.22 15.34 7.79
C GLN A 112 -2.98 16.30 6.60
N TYR A 113 -3.50 15.97 5.42
CA TYR A 113 -3.42 16.82 4.22
C TYR A 113 -4.39 18.01 4.24
N SER A 114 -5.42 18.00 5.09
CA SER A 114 -6.33 19.15 5.28
C SER A 114 -5.78 20.22 6.24
N ILE A 115 -4.61 19.96 6.84
CA ILE A 115 -3.95 20.85 7.81
C ILE A 115 -2.68 21.49 7.20
N SER A 116 -2.32 21.16 5.95
CA SER A 116 -1.23 21.80 5.18
C SER A 116 -1.78 22.81 4.18
#